data_AF-A0A5B8BT78-F1
#
_entry.id   AF-A0A5B8BT78-F1
#
_cell.length_a   1.000
_cell.length_b   1.000
_cell.length_c   1.000
_cell.angle_alpha   90.00
_cell.angle_beta   90.00
_cell.angle_gamma   90.00
#
_symmetry.space_group_name_H-M   'P 1'
#
loop_
_entity.id
_entity.type
_entity.pdbx_description
1 polymer ?
#
loop_
_entity_poly.entity_id
_entity_poly.type
_entity_poly.pdbx_seq_one_letter_code
_entity_poly.pdbx_strand_id
1 'polypeptide(L)' 'MPTFQRSPNLDHADTGHLDWRCTCCGKLMGRRAGAVVLIQFARGHRYRAPRPVSAVCRACGTLNET' A
#
# COMPACT_ATOMS: atom_id res chain seq x y z
N MET A 1 14.84 14.51 42.42
CA MET A 1 13.86 14.86 41.36
C MET A 1 14.40 14.34 40.04
N PRO A 2 14.05 13.13 39.57
CA PRO A 2 14.60 12.63 38.32
C PRO A 2 13.76 13.16 37.15
N THR A 3 14.40 13.97 36.31
CA THR A 3 13.93 14.34 34.98
C THR A 3 13.97 13.10 34.09
N PHE A 4 12.82 12.47 33.85
CA PHE A 4 12.71 11.41 32.84
C PHE A 4 12.47 12.04 31.47
N GLN A 5 13.49 11.90 30.62
CA GLN A 5 13.53 12.36 29.25
C GLN A 5 12.29 11.94 28.47
N ARG A 6 11.68 12.93 27.82
CA ARG A 6 10.63 12.79 26.80
C ARG A 6 11.17 11.85 25.72
N SER A 7 10.62 10.64 25.64
CA SER A 7 10.89 9.69 24.57
C SER A 7 10.79 10.41 23.22
N PRO A 8 11.72 10.18 22.27
CA PRO A 8 11.42 10.53 20.90
C PRO A 8 10.20 9.69 20.53
N ASN A 9 9.11 10.34 20.12
CA ASN A 9 8.12 9.66 19.31
C ASN A 9 8.93 8.95 18.23
N LEU A 10 8.90 7.62 18.20
CA LEU A 10 9.15 6.92 16.95
C LEU A 10 8.03 7.40 16.05
N ASP A 11 8.29 8.51 15.35
CA ASP A 11 7.60 8.89 14.14
C ASP A 11 7.47 7.62 13.32
N HIS A 12 6.25 7.09 13.34
CA HIS A 12 5.69 6.11 12.44
C HIS A 12 6.76 5.48 11.57
N ALA A 13 7.29 4.34 11.99
CA ALA A 13 8.00 3.45 11.08
C ALA A 13 7.19 3.43 9.80
N ASP A 14 7.69 4.13 8.77
CA ASP A 14 7.26 4.06 7.40
C ASP A 14 7.47 2.60 7.04
N THR A 15 6.47 1.79 7.41
CA THR A 15 6.49 0.35 7.31
C THR A 15 6.21 0.07 5.84
N GLY A 16 7.17 0.41 4.99
CA GLY A 16 7.34 0.03 3.59
C GLY A 16 6.04 -0.18 2.82
N HIS A 17 5.06 0.70 2.95
CA HIS A 17 3.83 0.61 2.16
C HIS A 17 4.11 1.19 0.78
N LEU A 18 4.85 0.43 -0.03
CA LEU A 18 5.12 0.77 -1.43
C LEU A 18 3.77 0.76 -2.16
N ASP A 19 3.28 1.95 -2.51
CA ASP A 19 2.14 2.14 -3.39
C ASP A 19 2.32 1.29 -4.65
N TRP A 20 1.37 0.38 -4.91
CA TRP A 20 1.30 -0.32 -6.17
C TRP A 20 0.41 0.48 -7.12
N ARG A 21 1.07 1.07 -8.12
CA ARG A 21 0.44 1.92 -9.12
C ARG A 21 0.46 1.24 -10.48
N CYS A 22 -0.50 1.60 -11.32
CA CYS A 22 -0.51 1.18 -12.70
C CYS A 22 0.74 1.72 -13.43
N THR A 23 1.44 0.85 -14.15
CA THR A 23 2.66 1.17 -14.92
C THR A 23 2.39 2.05 -16.14
N CYS A 24 1.13 2.12 -16.62
CA CYS A 24 0.74 2.93 -17.77
C CYS A 24 0.23 4.32 -17.37
N CYS A 25 -0.77 4.41 -16.49
CA CYS A 25 -1.41 5.70 -16.14
C CYS A 25 -1.09 6.22 -14.74
N GLY A 26 -0.27 5.50 -13.95
CA GLY A 26 0.10 5.90 -12.59
C GLY A 26 -1.02 5.80 -11.54
N LYS A 27 -2.21 5.33 -11.91
CA LYS A 27 -3.34 5.18 -11.00
C LYS A 27 -3.01 4.22 -9.86
N LEU A 28 -3.33 4.62 -8.62
CA LEU A 28 -3.18 3.76 -7.45
C LEU A 28 -4.12 2.56 -7.55
N MET A 29 -3.54 1.36 -7.45
CA MET A 29 -4.29 0.09 -7.47
C MET A 29 -4.30 -0.59 -6.10
N GLY A 30 -3.26 -0.38 -5.29
CA GLY A 30 -3.19 -0.90 -3.93
C GLY A 30 -1.93 -0.46 -3.22
N ARG A 31 -1.69 -0.98 -2.02
CA ARG A 31 -0.46 -0.80 -1.24
C ARG A 31 0.16 -2.15 -0.93
N ARG A 32 1.46 -2.29 -1.17
CA ARG A 32 2.21 -3.49 -0.79
C ARG A 32 2.41 -3.48 0.73
N ALA A 33 2.28 -4.65 1.36
CA ALA A 33 2.49 -4.84 2.78
C ALA A 33 3.10 -6.22 3.00
N GLY A 34 4.44 -6.31 3.03
CA GLY A 34 5.14 -7.60 3.06
C GLY A 34 4.72 -8.46 1.86
N ALA A 35 4.30 -9.71 2.10
CA ALA A 35 3.91 -10.67 1.08
C ALA A 35 2.51 -10.46 0.48
N VAL A 36 1.78 -9.43 0.91
CA VAL A 36 0.41 -9.16 0.43
C VAL A 36 0.27 -7.77 -0.17
N VAL A 37 -0.80 -7.57 -0.94
CA VAL A 37 -1.24 -6.30 -1.47
C VAL A 37 -2.61 -5.97 -0.87
N LEU A 38 -2.73 -4.77 -0.31
CA LEU A 38 -3.97 -4.18 0.17
C LEU A 38 -4.60 -3.39 -0.97
N ILE A 39 -5.74 -3.86 -1.46
CA ILE A 39 -6.48 -3.22 -2.54
C ILE A 39 -7.70 -2.54 -1.92
N GLN A 40 -7.83 -1.23 -2.12
CA GLN A 40 -9.01 -0.49 -1.68
C GLN A 40 -9.67 0.13 -2.88
N PHE A 41 -10.88 -0.32 -3.19
CA PHE A 41 -11.71 0.30 -4.22
C PHE A 41 -12.68 1.31 -3.59
N ALA A 42 -13.19 2.22 -4.42
CA ALA A 42 -14.27 3.11 -4.03
C ALA A 42 -15.44 2.30 -3.46
N ARG A 43 -16.20 2.90 -2.51
CA ARG A 43 -17.30 2.27 -1.73
C ARG A 43 -16.86 1.43 -0.52
N GLY A 44 -15.61 1.58 -0.06
CA GLY A 44 -15.16 1.00 1.21
C GLY A 44 -14.75 -0.47 1.15
N HIS A 45 -14.86 -1.12 -0.02
CA HIS A 45 -14.38 -2.49 -0.21
C HIS A 45 -12.85 -2.54 -0.13
N ARG A 46 -12.34 -3.33 0.82
CA ARG A 46 -10.92 -3.58 1.04
C ARG A 46 -10.63 -5.07 0.87
N TYR A 47 -9.63 -5.39 0.07
CA TYR A 47 -9.18 -6.75 -0.20
C TYR A 47 -7.71 -6.92 0.16
N ARG A 48 -7.36 -8.13 0.58
CA ARG A 48 -5.97 -8.58 0.77
C ARG A 48 -5.70 -9.67 -0.25
N ALA A 49 -4.68 -9.48 -1.08
CA ALA A 49 -4.25 -10.49 -2.05
C ALA A 49 -2.79 -10.91 -1.77
N PRO A 50 -2.46 -12.20 -1.71
CA PRO A 50 -1.07 -12.65 -1.63
C PRO A 50 -0.34 -12.36 -2.96
N ARG A 51 0.97 -12.15 -2.89
CA ARG A 51 1.82 -12.01 -4.08
C ARG A 51 2.29 -13.40 -4.59
N PRO A 52 2.49 -13.58 -5.91
CA PRO A 52 2.29 -12.58 -6.96
C PRO A 52 0.80 -12.34 -7.24
N VAL A 53 0.43 -11.09 -7.52
CA VAL A 53 -0.95 -10.70 -7.87
C VAL A 53 -0.95 -9.86 -9.14
N SER A 54 -1.91 -10.16 -10.01
CA SER A 54 -2.18 -9.37 -11.21
C SER A 54 -3.53 -8.66 -11.10
N ALA A 55 -3.60 -7.44 -11.64
CA ALA A 55 -4.84 -6.68 -11.70
C ALA A 55 -4.89 -5.80 -12.95
N VAL A 56 -6.08 -5.69 -13.54
CA VAL A 56 -6.36 -4.78 -14.65
C VAL A 56 -6.67 -3.40 -14.10
N CYS A 57 -5.97 -2.38 -14.59
CA CYS A 57 -6.24 -1.00 -14.23
C CYS A 57 -7.62 -0.59 -14.73
N ARG A 58 -8.52 -0.25 -13.79
CA ARG A 58 -9.90 0.17 -14.10
C ARG A 58 -9.99 1.54 -14.80
N ALA A 59 -8.89 2.26 -14.98
CA ALA A 59 -8.86 3.53 -15.71
C ALA A 59 -8.36 3.40 -17.16
N CYS A 60 -7.30 2.63 -17.41
CA CYS A 60 -6.68 2.54 -18.74
C CYS A 60 -6.67 1.13 -19.35
N GLY A 61 -7.14 0.11 -18.63
CA GLY A 61 -7.22 -1.27 -19.12
C GLY A 61 -5.89 -2.05 -19.10
N THR A 62 -4.78 -1.43 -18.70
CA THR A 62 -3.47 -2.11 -18.62
C THR A 62 -3.48 -3.21 -17.55
N LEU A 63 -2.97 -4.40 -17.89
CA LEU A 63 -2.67 -5.47 -16.92
C LEU A 63 -1.37 -5.14 -16.18
N ASN A 64 -1.39 -5.26 -14.85
CA ASN A 64 -0.25 -4.97 -13.99
C ASN A 64 -0.03 -6.14 -13.03
N GLU A 65 1.23 -6.37 -12.64
CA GLU A 65 1.64 -7.49 -11.79
C GLU A 65 2.57 -7.01 -10.65
N THR A 66 2.56 -7.71 -9.53
CA THR A 66 3.43 -7.43 -8.37
C THR A 66 3.62 -8.63 -7.46
#